data_AF-A0A920A4F8-F1
#
_entry.id   AF-A0A920A4F8-F1
#
_cell.length_a   1.000
_cell.length_b   1.000
_cell.length_c   1.000
_cell.angle_alpha   90.00
_cell.angle_beta   90.00
_cell.angle_gamma   90.00
#
_symmetry.space_group_name_H-M   'P 1'
#
loop_
_entity.id
_entity.type
_entity.pdbx_description
1 polymer ?
#
loop_
_entity_poly.entity_id
_entity_poly.type
_entity_poly.pdbx_seq_one_letter_code
_entity_poly.pdbx_strand_id
1 'polypeptide(L)'
;MTHRLLASDPNHTAMLWWEGRYPALLPGEKRGDIETRMELGKAEVDAVVAASPEALDIHPWDYKGADEEILLLEHNFLSTVPESFMALPSYSEWIEDKIILWHMKISKNLFSTCNGKIQAGRKKDGFLSRLIILALSIK
;
A
#
# COMPACT_ATOMS: atom_id res chain seq x y z
N MET A 1 2.81 5.16 14.67
CA MET A 1 3.13 3.95 15.47
C MET A 1 1.97 2.94 15.51
N THR A 2 0.74 3.33 15.85
CA THR A 2 -0.44 2.43 15.91
C THR A 2 -0.71 1.67 14.61
N HIS A 3 -0.58 2.34 13.46
CA HIS A 3 -0.81 1.72 12.14
C HIS A 3 0.06 0.47 11.92
N ARG A 4 1.37 0.58 12.17
CA ARG A 4 2.31 -0.54 12.00
C ARG A 4 2.12 -1.65 13.03
N LEU A 5 1.70 -1.31 14.25
CA LEU A 5 1.37 -2.30 15.26
C LEU A 5 0.20 -3.19 14.80
N LEU A 6 -0.87 -2.59 14.29
CA LEU A 6 -2.02 -3.34 13.76
C LEU A 6 -1.64 -4.15 12.51
N ALA A 7 -0.83 -3.57 11.62
CA ALA A 7 -0.36 -4.26 10.41
C ALA A 7 0.60 -5.43 10.67
N SER A 8 1.16 -5.54 11.89
CA SER A 8 2.06 -6.64 12.26
C SER A 8 1.35 -7.96 12.54
N ASP A 9 0.04 -7.93 12.80
CA ASP A 9 -0.75 -9.15 12.97
C ASP A 9 -1.02 -9.80 11.60
N PRO A 10 -0.61 -11.07 11.38
CA PRO A 10 -0.84 -11.77 10.11
C PRO A 10 -2.32 -11.96 9.76
N ASN A 11 -3.24 -11.74 10.69
CA ASN A 11 -4.68 -11.76 10.46
C ASN A 11 -5.25 -10.41 10.02
N HIS A 12 -4.45 -9.34 10.08
CA HIS A 12 -4.82 -8.01 9.61
C HIS A 12 -4.27 -7.76 8.22
N THR A 13 -4.95 -6.87 7.49
CA THR A 13 -4.54 -6.44 6.16
C THR A 13 -4.21 -4.96 6.21
N ALA A 14 -3.09 -4.62 5.57
CA ALA A 14 -2.66 -3.25 5.37
C ALA A 14 -2.22 -3.10 3.93
N MET A 15 -2.38 -1.90 3.39
CA MET A 15 -1.81 -1.53 2.11
C MET A 15 -0.31 -1.34 2.30
N LEU A 16 0.48 -2.03 1.47
CA LEU A 16 1.92 -1.81 1.43
C LEU A 16 2.26 -0.61 0.53
N TRP A 17 3.36 0.07 0.78
CA TRP A 17 3.82 1.19 -0.04
C TRP A 17 3.76 0.91 -1.55
N TRP A 18 4.35 -0.21 -2.00
CA TRP A 18 4.34 -0.57 -3.42
C TRP A 18 2.94 -0.83 -3.98
N GLU A 19 2.00 -1.31 -3.16
CA GLU A 19 0.59 -1.53 -3.54
C GLU A 19 -0.12 -0.18 -3.74
N GLY A 20 0.21 0.82 -2.93
CA GLY A 20 -0.32 2.19 -3.06
C GLY A 20 0.21 2.92 -4.30
N ARG A 21 1.49 2.75 -4.63
CA ARG A 21 2.12 3.38 -5.81
C ARG A 21 1.76 2.71 -7.14
N TYR A 22 1.60 1.38 -7.11
CA TYR A 22 1.27 0.58 -8.29
C TYR A 22 0.05 -0.31 -8.02
N PRO A 23 -1.17 0.24 -7.87
CA PRO A 23 -2.36 -0.52 -7.46
C PRO A 23 -2.97 -1.38 -8.56
N ALA A 24 -2.71 -1.06 -9.83
CA ALA A 24 -3.19 -1.79 -11.00
C ALA A 24 -2.12 -2.77 -11.51
N LEU A 25 -2.55 -3.84 -12.16
CA LEU A 25 -1.64 -4.75 -12.87
C LEU A 25 -0.95 -4.02 -14.02
N LEU A 26 0.35 -4.27 -14.18
CA LEU A 26 1.11 -3.85 -15.34
C LEU A 26 0.65 -4.62 -16.59
N PRO A 27 0.88 -4.09 -17.80
CA PRO A 27 0.60 -4.81 -19.04
C PRO A 27 1.29 -6.18 -19.07
N GLY A 28 0.49 -7.25 -19.17
CA GLY A 28 0.98 -8.63 -19.20
C GLY A 28 1.25 -9.27 -17.83
N GLU A 29 1.13 -8.52 -16.73
CA GLU A 29 1.26 -9.05 -15.37
C GLU A 29 0.05 -9.91 -15.01
N LYS A 30 0.30 -11.10 -14.46
CA LYS A 30 -0.75 -12.00 -13.98
C LYS A 30 -1.03 -11.69 -12.51
N ARG A 31 -2.29 -11.76 -12.10
CA ARG A 31 -2.65 -11.57 -10.69
C ARG A 31 -1.87 -12.54 -9.78
N GLY A 32 -1.13 -11.99 -8.82
CA GLY A 32 -0.32 -12.75 -7.87
C GLY A 32 1.16 -12.84 -8.24
N ASP A 33 1.52 -12.51 -9.49
CA ASP A 33 2.88 -12.10 -9.84
C ASP A 33 3.02 -10.66 -9.37
N ILE A 34 3.97 -10.37 -8.48
CA ILE A 34 4.07 -9.06 -7.81
C ILE A 34 5.46 -8.44 -7.94
N GLU A 35 6.44 -9.20 -8.42
CA GLU A 35 7.86 -8.86 -8.33
C GLU A 35 8.14 -7.54 -9.06
N THR A 36 7.65 -7.37 -10.28
CA THR A 36 7.89 -6.16 -11.06
C THR A 36 7.37 -4.90 -10.38
N ARG A 37 6.14 -4.91 -9.86
CA ARG A 37 5.57 -3.75 -9.16
C ARG A 37 6.26 -3.48 -7.82
N MET A 38 6.69 -4.54 -7.14
CA MET A 38 7.45 -4.42 -5.91
C MET A 38 8.83 -3.78 -6.16
N GLU A 39 9.52 -4.18 -7.23
CA GLU A 39 10.80 -3.59 -7.64
C GLU A 39 10.65 -2.11 -8.04
N LEU A 40 9.56 -1.75 -8.72
CA LEU A 40 9.27 -0.34 -9.02
C LEU A 40 9.06 0.48 -7.74
N GLY A 41 8.29 -0.06 -6.77
CA GLY A 41 8.10 0.58 -5.46
C GLY A 41 9.41 0.71 -4.68
N LYS A 42 10.29 -0.29 -4.77
CA LYS A 42 11.63 -0.23 -4.18
C LYS A 42 12.47 0.87 -4.83
N ALA A 43 12.50 0.94 -6.16
CA ALA A 43 13.26 1.95 -6.89
C ALA A 43 12.78 3.37 -6.56
N GLU A 44 11.49 3.57 -6.32
CA GLU A 44 10.94 4.85 -5.89
C GLU A 44 11.40 5.24 -4.48
N VAL A 45 11.34 4.32 -3.52
CA VAL A 45 11.86 4.54 -2.16
C VAL A 45 13.36 4.88 -2.21
N ASP A 46 14.14 4.11 -2.99
CA ASP A 46 15.58 4.34 -3.15
C ASP A 46 15.85 5.73 -3.73
N ALA A 47 15.05 6.19 -4.71
CA ALA A 47 15.18 7.50 -5.32
C ALA A 47 14.87 8.63 -4.34
N VAL A 48 13.82 8.48 -3.51
CA VAL A 48 13.47 9.48 -2.47
C VAL A 48 14.57 9.57 -1.41
N VAL A 49 15.05 8.43 -0.91
CA VAL A 49 16.13 8.39 0.09
C VAL A 49 17.44 8.95 -0.48
N ALA A 50 17.74 8.69 -1.75
CA ALA A 50 18.91 9.27 -2.41
C ALA A 50 18.79 10.79 -2.61
N ALA A 51 17.58 11.29 -2.89
CA ALA A 51 17.34 12.72 -3.08
C ALA A 51 17.33 13.50 -1.75
N SER A 52 16.80 12.91 -0.68
CA SER A 52 16.78 13.49 0.66
C SER A 52 16.83 12.40 1.72
N PRO A 53 18.02 12.08 2.26
CA PRO A 53 18.16 11.10 3.34
C PRO A 53 17.40 11.50 4.61
N GLU A 54 17.32 12.80 4.86
CA GLU A 54 16.61 13.42 5.99
C GLU A 54 15.09 13.16 5.95
N ALA A 55 14.54 12.81 4.77
CA ALA A 55 13.13 12.44 4.65
C ALA A 55 12.77 11.21 5.51
N LEU A 56 13.75 10.36 5.85
CA LEU A 56 13.55 9.19 6.71
C LEU A 56 13.25 9.57 8.17
N ASP A 57 13.61 10.78 8.61
CA ASP A 57 13.34 11.25 9.97
C ASP A 57 11.85 11.59 10.18
N ILE A 58 11.16 11.98 9.10
CA ILE A 58 9.75 12.40 9.14
C ILE A 58 8.80 11.29 8.67
N HIS A 59 9.23 10.45 7.73
CA HIS A 59 8.46 9.30 7.26
C HIS A 59 9.39 8.11 7.04
N PRO A 60 9.22 7.00 7.75
CA PRO A 60 10.04 5.81 7.56
C PRO A 60 9.65 5.06 6.27
N TRP A 61 10.12 5.55 5.12
CA TRP A 61 9.88 4.96 3.80
C TRP A 61 10.37 3.51 3.73
N ASP A 62 9.42 2.57 3.58
CA ASP A 62 9.68 1.15 3.38
C ASP A 62 8.73 0.64 2.31
N TYR A 63 9.29 0.20 1.18
CA TYR A 63 8.49 -0.29 0.05
C TYR A 63 7.60 -1.48 0.44
N LYS A 64 7.98 -2.28 1.46
CA LYS A 64 7.20 -3.40 2.02
C LYS A 64 6.44 -3.04 3.29
N GLY A 65 6.59 -1.81 3.77
CA GLY A 65 5.94 -1.31 4.97
C GLY A 65 4.47 -0.98 4.71
N ALA A 66 3.66 -1.12 5.76
CA ALA A 66 2.29 -0.62 5.74
C ALA A 66 2.29 0.91 5.68
N ASP A 67 1.48 1.46 4.77
CA ASP A 67 1.41 2.89 4.48
C ASP A 67 -0.01 3.39 4.21
N GLU A 68 -0.19 4.71 4.23
CA GLU A 68 -1.48 5.40 4.26
C GLU A 68 -2.21 5.34 2.91
N GLU A 69 -3.53 5.12 2.95
CA GLU A 69 -4.38 5.07 1.76
C GLU A 69 -4.42 6.39 0.97
N ILE A 70 -3.87 7.46 1.54
CA ILE A 70 -3.73 8.77 0.90
C ILE A 70 -2.99 8.68 -0.43
N LEU A 71 -2.05 7.74 -0.58
CA LEU A 71 -1.36 7.43 -1.83
C LEU A 71 -2.32 6.94 -2.94
N LEU A 72 -3.37 6.19 -2.58
CA LEU A 72 -4.40 5.76 -3.54
C LEU A 72 -5.34 6.91 -3.92
N LEU A 73 -5.59 7.82 -2.98
CA LEU A 73 -6.47 8.96 -3.18
C LEU A 73 -5.85 10.01 -4.09
N GLU A 74 -4.51 10.09 -4.14
CA GLU A 74 -3.77 10.93 -5.08
C GLU A 74 -4.16 10.65 -6.54
N HIS A 75 -4.40 9.39 -6.90
CA HIS A 75 -4.81 9.02 -8.26
C HIS A 75 -6.14 9.62 -8.71
N ASN A 76 -6.94 10.16 -7.77
CA ASN A 76 -8.23 10.78 -8.05
C ASN A 76 -8.28 12.26 -7.63
N PHE A 77 -7.12 12.87 -7.31
CA PHE A 77 -7.03 14.25 -6.81
C PHE A 77 -7.83 14.51 -5.52
N LEU A 78 -8.10 13.47 -4.73
CA LEU A 78 -8.86 13.55 -3.46
C LEU A 78 -7.94 13.31 -2.25
N SER A 79 -6.72 13.80 -2.32
CA SER A 79 -5.68 13.62 -1.30
C SER A 79 -5.24 14.97 -0.75
N THR A 80 -4.92 15.05 0.53
CA THR A 80 -4.31 16.24 1.14
C THR A 80 -2.78 16.28 0.97
N VAL A 81 -2.19 15.35 0.21
CA VAL A 81 -0.74 15.38 -0.06
C VAL A 81 -0.30 16.64 -0.83
N PRO A 82 -1.00 17.13 -1.87
CA PRO A 82 -0.58 18.35 -2.58
C PRO A 82 -0.45 19.58 -1.67
N GLU A 83 -1.34 19.76 -0.68
CA GLU A 83 -1.27 20.89 0.26
C GLU A 83 -0.13 20.75 1.28
N SER A 84 0.39 19.53 1.49
CA SER A 84 1.58 19.32 2.33
C SER A 84 2.88 19.82 1.68
N PHE A 85 2.90 19.93 0.35
CA PHE A 85 4.08 20.39 -0.41
C PHE A 85 4.01 21.86 -0.82
N MET A 86 2.81 22.41 -0.97
CA MET A 86 2.60 23.76 -1.50
C MET A 86 1.39 24.45 -0.87
N ALA A 87 1.42 25.78 -0.79
CA ALA A 87 0.27 26.58 -0.34
C ALA A 87 -0.82 26.62 -1.43
N LEU A 88 -1.84 25.79 -1.29
CA LEU A 88 -2.94 25.62 -2.26
C LEU A 88 -4.33 25.89 -1.64
N PRO A 89 -4.63 27.11 -1.16
CA PRO A 89 -5.84 27.39 -0.38
C PRO A 89 -7.15 27.09 -1.12
N SER A 90 -7.21 27.32 -2.43
CA SER A 90 -8.40 27.00 -3.24
C SER A 90 -8.60 25.49 -3.42
N TYR A 91 -7.52 24.70 -3.40
CA TYR A 91 -7.60 23.25 -3.42
C TYR A 91 -8.07 22.72 -2.07
N SER A 92 -7.54 23.26 -0.97
CA SER A 92 -7.94 22.89 0.41
C SER A 92 -9.43 23.15 0.64
N GLU A 93 -9.94 24.32 0.25
CA GLU A 93 -11.38 24.62 0.36
C GLU A 93 -12.23 23.66 -0.50
N TRP A 94 -11.77 23.36 -1.71
CA TRP A 94 -12.48 22.44 -2.60
C TRP A 94 -12.49 21.01 -2.07
N ILE A 95 -11.37 20.49 -1.58
CA ILE A 95 -11.27 19.10 -1.13
C ILE A 95 -12.05 18.87 0.16
N GLU A 96 -12.09 19.85 1.08
CA GLU A 96 -12.89 19.79 2.31
C GLU A 96 -14.38 19.57 2.01
N ASP A 97 -14.93 20.18 0.95
CA ASP A 97 -16.30 19.96 0.51
C ASP A 97 -16.52 18.55 -0.10
N LYS A 98 -15.50 17.94 -0.71
CA LYS A 98 -15.60 16.65 -1.41
C LYS A 98 -15.25 15.42 -0.56
N ILE A 99 -14.47 15.60 0.51
CA ILE A 99 -13.82 14.52 1.26
C ILE A 99 -14.83 13.47 1.79
N ILE A 100 -16.00 13.91 2.28
CA ILE A 100 -16.94 13.06 3.03
C ILE A 100 -17.63 12.00 2.16
N LEU A 101 -18.03 12.33 0.93
CA LEU A 101 -18.85 11.43 0.10
C LEU A 101 -18.03 10.49 -0.78
N TRP A 102 -16.83 10.90 -1.21
CA TRP A 102 -16.06 10.18 -2.23
C TRP A 102 -15.00 9.24 -1.68
N HIS A 103 -14.46 9.54 -0.48
CA HIS A 103 -13.43 8.72 0.17
C HIS A 103 -13.82 7.25 0.31
N MET A 104 -15.04 6.98 0.79
CA MET A 104 -15.46 5.60 1.06
C MET A 104 -15.71 4.78 -0.21
N LYS A 105 -16.14 5.41 -1.31
CA LYS A 105 -16.50 4.69 -2.54
C LYS A 105 -15.26 4.33 -3.36
N ILE A 106 -14.30 5.23 -3.43
CA ILE A 106 -13.07 5.06 -4.22
C ILE A 106 -12.11 4.10 -3.50
N SER A 107 -11.90 4.28 -2.20
CA SER A 107 -10.98 3.46 -1.41
C SER A 107 -11.38 1.98 -1.40
N LYS A 108 -12.69 1.67 -1.32
CA LYS A 108 -13.18 0.28 -1.37
C LYS A 108 -12.82 -0.43 -2.68
N ASN A 109 -12.94 0.26 -3.80
CA ASN A 109 -12.65 -0.32 -5.10
C ASN A 109 -11.14 -0.56 -5.29
N LEU A 110 -10.31 0.43 -4.94
CA LEU A 110 -8.85 0.33 -5.04
C LEU A 110 -8.26 -0.71 -4.07
N PHE A 111 -8.81 -0.82 -2.87
CA PHE A 111 -8.38 -1.84 -1.92
C PHE A 111 -8.73 -3.25 -2.39
N SER A 112 -9.88 -3.43 -3.06
CA SER A 112 -10.29 -4.72 -3.63
C SER A 112 -9.39 -5.18 -4.79
N THR A 113 -8.87 -4.24 -5.58
CA THR A 113 -7.92 -4.55 -6.67
C THR A 113 -6.55 -4.93 -6.12
N CYS A 114 -6.09 -4.26 -5.07
CA CYS A 114 -4.81 -4.55 -4.41
C CYS A 114 -4.85 -5.91 -3.66
N ASN A 115 -5.91 -6.19 -2.91
CA ASN A 115 -5.96 -7.41 -2.07
C ASN A 115 -6.43 -8.68 -2.78
N GLY A 116 -6.72 -8.61 -4.09
CA GLY A 116 -7.47 -9.62 -4.80
C GLY A 116 -6.91 -11.04 -4.82
N LYS A 117 -5.59 -11.28 -4.64
CA LYS A 117 -4.93 -12.60 -4.39
C LYS A 117 -3.47 -12.52 -3.85
N ILE A 118 -2.92 -11.32 -3.57
CA ILE A 118 -1.53 -11.14 -3.13
C ILE A 118 -1.26 -11.80 -1.74
N GLN A 119 -2.32 -12.00 -0.95
CA GLN A 119 -2.23 -12.60 0.38
C GLN A 119 -2.04 -14.13 0.40
N ALA A 120 -2.21 -14.83 -0.74
CA ALA A 120 -1.87 -16.27 -0.81
C ALA A 120 -0.35 -16.52 -0.68
N GLY A 121 0.48 -15.53 -1.02
CA GLY A 121 1.94 -15.57 -0.87
C GLY A 121 2.42 -15.27 0.55
N ARG A 122 1.80 -14.30 1.25
CA ARG A 122 2.16 -13.92 2.64
C ARG A 122 2.00 -15.06 3.65
N LYS A 123 1.17 -16.08 3.36
CA LYS A 123 1.01 -17.27 4.21
C LYS A 123 2.20 -18.23 4.20
N LYS A 124 3.18 -18.08 3.28
CA LYS A 124 4.28 -19.05 3.15
C LYS A 124 5.45 -18.80 4.11
N ASP A 125 5.60 -17.58 4.63
CA ASP A 125 6.80 -17.17 5.38
C ASP A 125 6.63 -17.27 6.91
N GLY A 126 5.47 -17.76 7.37
CA GLY A 126 5.26 -18.15 8.76
C GLY A 126 5.75 -19.58 9.02
N PHE A 127 6.67 -19.72 9.97
CA PHE A 127 7.31 -20.94 10.51
C PHE A 127 6.38 -22.13 10.86
N LEU A 128 5.05 -22.00 10.70
CA LEU A 128 4.04 -23.03 10.96
C LEU A 128 3.57 -23.81 9.72
N SER A 129 3.98 -23.46 8.49
CA SER A 129 3.44 -24.10 7.27
C SER A 129 3.95 -25.54 7.01
N ARG A 130 4.99 -25.99 7.72
CA ARG A 130 5.53 -27.37 7.56
C ARG A 130 4.77 -28.45 8.33
N LEU A 131 3.88 -28.12 9.26
CA LEU A 131 3.18 -29.14 10.06
C LEU A 131 1.84 -29.58 9.46
N ILE A 132 1.18 -28.75 8.65
CA ILE A 132 -0.19 -29.03 8.17
C ILE A 132 -0.21 -29.82 6.85
N ILE A 133 0.81 -29.67 6.00
CA ILE A 133 0.88 -30.40 4.71
C ILE A 133 1.17 -31.90 4.91
N LEU A 134 1.79 -32.30 6.03
CA LEU A 134 2.02 -33.72 6.33
C LEU A 134 0.78 -34.44 6.92
N ALA A 135 -0.18 -33.69 7.46
CA ALA A 135 -1.36 -34.27 8.13
C ALA A 135 -2.55 -34.54 7.19
N LEU A 136 -2.53 -34.00 5.97
CA LEU A 136 -3.62 -34.15 4.99
C LEU A 136 -3.31 -35.13 3.85
N SER A 137 -2.21 -35.89 3.95
CA SER A 137 -1.87 -36.98 3.00
C SER A 137 -1.95 -38.38 3.64
N ILE A 138 -2.49 -38.51 4.85
CA ILE A 138 -2.80 -39.79 5.48
C ILE A 138 -4.20 -39.71 6.11
N LYS A 139 -5.22 -39.81 5.26
CA LYS A 139 -6.48 -40.55 5.42
C LYS A 139 -7.46 -40.19 4.32
#